data_AF-A0A2T5X910-F1
#
_entry.id   AF-A0A2T5X910-F1
#
_cell.length_a   1.000
_cell.length_b   1.000
_cell.length_c   1.000
_cell.angle_alpha   90.00
_cell.angle_beta   90.00
_cell.angle_gamma   90.00
#
_symmetry.space_group_name_H-M   'P 1'
#
loop_
_entity.id
_entity.type
_entity.pdbx_description
1 polymer ?
#
loop_
_entity_poly.entity_id
_entity_poly.type
_entity_poly.pdbx_seq_one_letter_code
_entity_poly.pdbx_strand_id
1 'polypeptide(L)'
;MELLDLGLLIIRLVIGLTMAAHGAQKLFGWFGGYGLAGVGGWLESMGIKNGKFWAFVAGFAEFAGGIAFAAGFLTALAAVGLVATMFVAIATAHKGKGFWNTNGGSELNWIIALVAVGIALTGAGAYSIDALLAP
;
A
#
# COMPACT_ATOMS: atom_id res chain seq x y z
N MET A 1 18.45 6.59 -21.71
CA MET A 1 17.48 6.84 -20.62
C MET A 1 16.13 6.69 -21.25
N GLU A 2 15.51 5.54 -21.04
CA GLU A 2 14.34 5.13 -21.82
C GLU A 2 13.06 5.73 -21.25
N LEU A 3 12.09 6.07 -22.10
CA LEU A 3 10.76 6.54 -21.68
C LEU A 3 10.05 5.54 -20.76
N LEU A 4 10.39 4.24 -20.91
CA LEU A 4 9.91 3.16 -20.06
C LEU A 4 10.32 3.38 -18.58
N ASP A 5 11.57 3.71 -18.31
CA ASP A 5 12.08 3.90 -16.94
C ASP A 5 11.37 5.06 -16.23
N LEU A 6 11.11 6.13 -16.97
CA LEU A 6 10.36 7.27 -16.46
C LEU A 6 8.90 6.89 -16.17
N GLY A 7 8.27 6.10 -17.05
CA GLY A 7 6.92 5.57 -16.83
C GLY A 7 6.83 4.71 -15.57
N LEU A 8 7.79 3.80 -15.37
CA LEU A 8 7.87 2.95 -14.17
C LEU A 8 8.07 3.79 -12.90
N LEU A 9 8.91 4.83 -12.95
CA LEU A 9 9.10 5.76 -11.83
C LEU A 9 7.78 6.45 -11.45
N ILE A 10 7.06 7.01 -12.42
CA ILE A 10 5.79 7.71 -12.17
C ILE A 10 4.78 6.77 -11.49
N ILE A 11 4.63 5.55 -12.02
CA ILE A 11 3.73 4.55 -11.45
C ILE A 11 4.13 4.21 -10.00
N ARG A 12 5.43 3.98 -9.75
CA ARG A 12 5.94 3.70 -8.40
C ARG A 12 5.68 4.84 -7.44
N LEU A 13 5.93 6.08 -7.84
CA LEU A 13 5.70 7.25 -7.01
C LEU A 13 4.21 7.40 -6.66
N VAL A 14 3.31 7.28 -7.64
CA VAL A 14 1.86 7.45 -7.39
C VAL A 14 1.35 6.36 -6.45
N ILE A 15 1.63 5.08 -6.75
CA ILE A 15 1.15 3.97 -5.92
C ILE A 15 1.81 3.98 -4.54
N GLY A 16 3.13 4.09 -4.49
CA GLY A 16 3.90 4.03 -3.26
C GLY A 16 3.57 5.19 -2.32
N LEU A 17 3.49 6.42 -2.82
CA LEU A 17 3.16 7.57 -1.98
C LEU A 17 1.68 7.59 -1.56
N THR A 18 0.77 7.05 -2.38
CA THR A 18 -0.63 6.87 -1.97
C THR A 18 -0.72 5.89 -0.79
N MET A 19 -0.02 4.76 -0.88
CA MET A 19 0.08 3.80 0.21
C MET A 19 0.76 4.41 1.44
N ALA A 20 1.81 5.20 1.25
CA ALA A 20 2.46 5.92 2.34
C ALA A 20 1.50 6.91 3.03
N ALA A 21 0.69 7.64 2.27
CA ALA A 21 -0.31 8.55 2.84
C ALA A 21 -1.36 7.79 3.66
N HIS A 22 -1.85 6.64 3.19
CA HIS A 22 -2.77 5.79 3.96
C HIS A 22 -2.11 5.24 5.23
N GLY A 23 -0.86 4.80 5.15
CA GLY A 23 -0.10 4.37 6.32
C GLY A 23 0.08 5.50 7.34
N ALA A 24 0.36 6.72 6.87
CA ALA A 24 0.49 7.90 7.72
C ALA A 24 -0.85 8.30 8.39
N GLN A 25 -1.98 8.13 7.70
CA GLN A 25 -3.31 8.30 8.31
C GLN A 25 -3.52 7.32 9.48
N LYS A 26 -3.07 6.07 9.32
CA LYS A 26 -3.21 5.02 10.34
C LYS A 26 -2.23 5.19 11.50
N LEU A 27 -0.97 5.50 11.22
CA LEU A 27 0.08 5.59 12.24
C LEU A 27 0.06 6.92 12.98
N PHE A 28 -0.05 8.03 12.24
CA PHE A 28 0.23 9.36 12.76
C PHE A 28 -1.00 10.27 12.78
N GLY A 29 -2.14 9.83 12.22
CA GLY A 29 -3.34 10.65 12.11
C GLY A 29 -3.19 11.82 11.11
N TRP A 30 -2.19 11.77 10.25
CA TRP A 30 -1.95 12.81 9.24
C TRP A 30 -3.05 12.81 8.18
N PHE A 31 -3.18 13.90 7.42
CA PHE A 31 -4.14 14.02 6.31
C PHE A 31 -5.59 13.68 6.71
N GLY A 32 -5.99 14.09 7.93
CA GLY A 32 -7.32 13.82 8.48
C GLY A 32 -7.55 12.36 8.91
N GLY A 33 -6.47 11.58 9.09
CA GLY A 33 -6.54 10.19 9.56
C GLY A 33 -6.88 10.06 11.05
N TYR A 34 -7.38 8.88 11.42
CA TYR A 34 -7.85 8.60 12.80
C TYR A 34 -6.75 8.13 13.76
N GLY A 35 -5.53 7.91 13.24
CA GLY A 35 -4.40 7.38 14.02
C GLY A 35 -4.65 5.98 14.59
N LEU A 36 -3.69 5.47 15.35
CA LEU A 36 -3.70 4.09 15.84
C LEU A 36 -4.91 3.78 16.71
N ALA A 37 -5.30 4.73 17.57
CA ALA A 37 -6.42 4.54 18.48
C ALA A 37 -7.76 4.45 17.74
N GLY A 38 -8.02 5.37 16.79
CA GLY A 38 -9.27 5.38 16.04
C GLY A 38 -9.38 4.22 15.06
N VAL A 39 -8.31 3.93 14.31
CA VAL A 39 -8.29 2.76 13.41
C VAL A 39 -8.38 1.46 14.20
N GLY A 40 -7.72 1.37 15.36
CA GLY A 40 -7.80 0.21 16.23
C GLY A 40 -9.21 -0.04 16.75
N GLY A 41 -9.90 0.99 17.23
CA GLY A 41 -11.30 0.88 17.65
C GLY A 41 -12.24 0.49 16.51
N TRP A 42 -12.00 1.02 15.30
CA TRP A 42 -12.75 0.62 14.10
C TRP A 42 -12.54 -0.86 13.74
N LEU A 43 -11.30 -1.36 13.78
CA LEU A 43 -11.02 -2.79 13.56
C LEU A 43 -11.72 -3.67 14.60
N GLU A 44 -11.71 -3.27 15.87
CA GLU A 44 -12.41 -3.98 16.94
C GLU A 44 -13.93 -3.99 16.74
N SER A 45 -14.51 -2.92 16.21
CA SER A 45 -15.94 -2.88 15.86
C SER A 45 -16.32 -3.88 14.75
N MET A 46 -15.36 -4.33 13.95
CA MET A 46 -15.52 -5.39 12.95
C MET A 46 -15.22 -6.80 13.49
N GLY A 47 -14.98 -6.94 14.81
CA GLY A 47 -14.67 -8.21 15.45
C GLY A 47 -13.19 -8.63 15.42
N ILE A 48 -12.29 -7.74 14.97
CA ILE A 48 -10.84 -8.01 14.96
C ILE A 48 -10.28 -7.71 16.36
N LYS A 49 -9.83 -8.73 17.07
CA LYS A 49 -9.20 -8.57 18.40
C LYS A 49 -7.85 -7.86 18.29
N ASN A 50 -7.47 -7.11 19.33
CA ASN A 50 -6.23 -6.34 19.42
C ASN A 50 -6.12 -5.29 18.29
N GLY A 51 -7.15 -4.47 18.13
CA GLY A 51 -7.28 -3.57 16.98
C GLY A 51 -6.11 -2.60 16.84
N LYS A 52 -5.59 -2.04 17.93
CA LYS A 52 -4.41 -1.15 17.89
C LYS A 52 -3.15 -1.83 17.34
N PHE A 53 -2.94 -3.11 17.65
CA PHE A 53 -1.82 -3.87 17.11
C PHE A 53 -1.97 -4.04 15.61
N TRP A 54 -3.15 -4.46 15.13
CA TRP A 54 -3.39 -4.62 13.70
C TRP A 54 -3.41 -3.28 12.94
N ALA A 55 -3.86 -2.20 13.58
CA ALA A 55 -3.76 -0.85 13.03
C ALA A 55 -2.30 -0.42 12.83
N PHE A 56 -1.42 -0.75 13.79
CA PHE A 56 0.01 -0.52 13.66
C PHE A 56 0.62 -1.38 12.56
N VAL A 57 0.34 -2.68 12.51
CA VAL A 57 0.87 -3.58 11.48
C VAL A 57 0.44 -3.13 10.09
N ALA A 58 -0.85 -2.83 9.89
CA ALA A 58 -1.36 -2.32 8.62
C ALA A 58 -0.75 -0.96 8.28
N GLY A 59 -0.76 0.00 9.21
CA GLY A 59 -0.20 1.33 9.00
C GLY A 59 1.29 1.30 8.68
N PHE A 60 2.06 0.44 9.34
CA PHE A 60 3.49 0.25 9.09
C PHE A 60 3.76 -0.37 7.72
N ALA A 61 3.03 -1.44 7.37
CA ALA A 61 3.16 -2.08 6.07
C ALA A 61 2.84 -1.11 4.92
N GLU A 62 1.78 -0.30 5.06
CA GLU A 62 1.42 0.73 4.07
C GLU A 62 2.45 1.87 4.02
N PHE A 63 2.88 2.37 5.19
CA PHE A 63 3.79 3.52 5.26
C PHE A 63 5.19 3.18 4.77
N ALA A 64 5.84 2.22 5.43
CA ALA A 64 7.20 1.82 5.09
C ALA A 64 7.25 1.11 3.74
N GLY A 65 6.29 0.22 3.46
CA GLY A 65 6.19 -0.44 2.17
C GLY A 65 5.93 0.56 1.03
N GLY A 66 5.05 1.54 1.24
CA GLY A 66 4.76 2.57 0.25
C GLY A 66 5.98 3.44 -0.08
N ILE A 67 6.73 3.88 0.94
CA ILE A 67 7.98 4.63 0.75
C ILE A 67 9.03 3.77 0.02
N ALA A 68 9.23 2.52 0.45
CA ALA A 68 10.18 1.61 -0.17
C ALA A 68 9.82 1.35 -1.65
N PHE A 69 8.54 1.12 -1.94
CA PHE A 69 8.04 0.92 -3.30
C PHE A 69 8.23 2.17 -4.18
N ALA A 70 7.92 3.36 -3.65
CA ALA A 70 8.13 4.64 -4.35
C ALA A 70 9.61 4.88 -4.67
N ALA A 71 10.49 4.64 -3.70
CA ALA A 71 11.94 4.77 -3.87
C ALA A 71 12.54 3.68 -4.79
N GLY A 72 11.81 2.59 -5.03
CA GLY A 72 12.33 1.41 -5.71
C GLY A 72 13.42 0.74 -4.90
N PHE A 73 13.19 0.54 -3.61
CA PHE A 73 14.09 -0.14 -2.68
C PHE A 73 13.47 -1.45 -2.23
N LEU A 74 14.17 -2.56 -2.47
CA LEU A 74 13.65 -3.91 -2.29
C LEU A 74 12.27 -4.05 -2.95
N THR A 75 12.14 -3.58 -4.21
CA THR A 75 10.85 -3.30 -4.85
C THR A 75 9.91 -4.50 -4.84
N ALA A 76 10.41 -5.70 -5.11
CA ALA A 76 9.61 -6.93 -5.06
C ALA A 76 9.09 -7.21 -3.64
N LEU A 77 9.91 -7.02 -2.61
CA LEU A 77 9.50 -7.22 -1.22
C LEU A 77 8.50 -6.14 -0.77
N ALA A 78 8.74 -4.89 -1.14
CA ALA A 78 7.80 -3.80 -0.91
C ALA A 78 6.44 -4.11 -1.57
N ALA A 79 6.44 -4.56 -2.82
CA ALA A 79 5.24 -4.96 -3.55
C ALA A 79 4.48 -6.08 -2.83
N VAL A 80 5.16 -7.10 -2.29
CA VAL A 80 4.52 -8.16 -1.49
C VAL A 80 3.79 -7.58 -0.28
N GLY A 81 4.40 -6.63 0.44
CA GLY A 81 3.75 -5.95 1.57
C GLY A 81 2.50 -5.15 1.17
N LEU A 82 2.57 -4.43 0.05
CA LEU A 82 1.44 -3.67 -0.51
C LEU A 82 0.30 -4.62 -0.89
N VAL A 83 0.61 -5.68 -1.64
CA VAL A 83 -0.34 -6.69 -2.10
C VAL A 83 -1.00 -7.37 -0.91
N ALA A 84 -0.22 -7.86 0.05
CA ALA A 84 -0.76 -8.51 1.26
C ALA A 84 -1.72 -7.59 2.02
N THR A 85 -1.37 -6.31 2.15
CA THR A 85 -2.24 -5.32 2.81
C THR A 85 -3.55 -5.12 2.05
N MET A 86 -3.52 -5.03 0.72
CA MET A 86 -4.73 -4.92 -0.09
C MET A 86 -5.62 -6.16 0.05
N PHE A 87 -5.04 -7.37 0.03
CA PHE A 87 -5.82 -8.59 0.25
C PHE A 87 -6.46 -8.66 1.64
N VAL A 88 -5.76 -8.25 2.70
CA VAL A 88 -6.33 -8.16 4.04
C VAL A 88 -7.47 -7.14 4.08
N ALA A 89 -7.31 -5.97 3.46
CA ALA A 89 -8.37 -4.96 3.38
C ALA A 89 -9.60 -5.49 2.62
N ILE A 90 -9.39 -6.21 1.51
CA ILE A 90 -10.46 -6.85 0.74
C ILE A 90 -11.24 -7.86 1.60
N ALA A 91 -10.52 -8.73 2.31
CA ALA A 91 -11.10 -9.79 3.12
C ALA A 91 -11.80 -9.28 4.40
N THR A 92 -11.50 -8.05 4.83
CA THR A 92 -12.05 -7.45 6.05
C THR A 92 -12.96 -6.27 5.70
N ALA A 93 -12.38 -5.09 5.46
CA ALA A 93 -13.07 -3.82 5.28
C ALA A 93 -14.00 -3.78 4.06
N HIS A 94 -13.72 -4.55 3.01
CA HIS A 94 -14.50 -4.54 1.76
C HIS A 94 -15.32 -5.82 1.53
N LYS A 95 -15.31 -6.76 2.48
CA LYS A 95 -16.01 -8.04 2.34
C LYS A 95 -17.51 -7.81 2.14
N GLY A 96 -18.06 -8.40 1.07
CA GLY A 96 -19.48 -8.32 0.74
C GLY A 96 -19.95 -6.99 0.14
N LYS A 97 -19.06 -6.02 -0.09
CA LYS A 97 -19.40 -4.70 -0.66
C LYS A 97 -19.33 -4.63 -2.19
N GLY A 98 -19.02 -5.74 -2.85
CA GLY A 98 -18.86 -5.82 -4.30
C GLY A 98 -17.57 -5.15 -4.80
N PHE A 99 -17.49 -4.91 -6.11
CA PHE A 99 -16.30 -4.36 -6.75
C PHE A 99 -16.23 -2.83 -6.64
N TRP A 100 -17.30 -2.13 -7.02
CA TRP A 100 -17.28 -0.67 -7.23
C TRP A 100 -16.99 0.15 -5.97
N ASN A 101 -16.00 1.04 -6.05
CA ASN A 101 -15.59 1.88 -4.92
C ASN A 101 -16.70 2.84 -4.45
N THR A 102 -17.60 3.25 -5.36
CA THR A 102 -18.77 4.09 -5.03
C THR A 102 -19.72 3.43 -4.03
N ASN A 103 -19.72 2.10 -3.95
CA ASN A 103 -20.48 1.32 -2.97
C ASN A 103 -19.62 0.84 -1.79
N GLY A 104 -18.40 1.38 -1.65
CA GLY A 104 -17.41 0.91 -0.69
C GLY A 104 -16.75 -0.42 -1.08
N GLY A 105 -16.83 -0.81 -2.35
CA GLY A 105 -16.22 -2.03 -2.88
C GLY A 105 -14.69 -1.97 -2.99
N SER A 106 -14.09 -3.06 -3.47
CA SER A 106 -12.63 -3.29 -3.47
C SER A 106 -11.88 -2.84 -4.73
N GLU A 107 -12.50 -2.05 -5.61
CA GLU A 107 -11.94 -1.62 -6.90
C GLU A 107 -10.54 -1.02 -6.77
N LEU A 108 -10.33 -0.07 -5.85
CA LEU A 108 -9.03 0.56 -5.64
C LEU A 108 -8.00 -0.42 -5.07
N ASN A 109 -8.40 -1.33 -4.19
CA ASN A 109 -7.51 -2.33 -3.61
C ASN A 109 -6.95 -3.26 -4.70
N TRP A 110 -7.79 -3.66 -5.65
CA TRP A 110 -7.37 -4.47 -6.80
C TRP A 110 -6.42 -3.71 -7.72
N ILE A 111 -6.72 -2.46 -8.04
CA ILE A 111 -5.85 -1.62 -8.87
C ILE A 111 -4.47 -1.50 -8.24
N ILE A 112 -4.39 -1.15 -6.95
CA ILE A 112 -3.12 -1.00 -6.24
C ILE A 112 -2.35 -2.32 -6.21
N ALA A 113 -3.01 -3.42 -5.86
CA ALA A 113 -2.36 -4.73 -5.78
C ALA A 113 -1.81 -5.18 -7.13
N LEU A 114 -2.60 -5.08 -8.20
CA LEU A 114 -2.20 -5.56 -9.52
C LEU A 114 -1.14 -4.67 -10.18
N VAL A 115 -1.18 -3.36 -9.94
CA VAL A 115 -0.09 -2.46 -10.36
C VAL A 115 1.20 -2.77 -9.60
N ALA A 116 1.13 -3.03 -8.30
CA ALA A 116 2.29 -3.43 -7.51
C ALA A 116 2.90 -4.75 -8.01
N VAL A 117 2.07 -5.74 -8.35
CA VAL A 117 2.51 -7.00 -9.00
C VAL A 117 3.16 -6.71 -10.34
N GLY A 118 2.55 -5.86 -11.17
CA GLY A 118 3.11 -5.46 -12.47
C GLY A 118 4.54 -4.92 -12.33
N ILE A 119 4.74 -3.94 -11.45
CA ILE A 119 6.07 -3.37 -11.18
C ILE A 119 7.05 -4.41 -10.64
N ALA A 120 6.61 -5.29 -9.73
CA ALA A 120 7.48 -6.34 -9.20
C ALA A 120 7.96 -7.31 -10.29
N LEU A 121 7.14 -7.57 -11.31
CA LEU A 121 7.46 -8.46 -12.42
C LEU A 121 8.28 -7.77 -13.52
N THR A 122 8.02 -6.49 -13.80
CA THR A 122 8.75 -5.72 -14.82
C THR A 122 10.07 -5.17 -14.31
N GLY A 123 10.26 -5.10 -13.00
CA GLY A 123 11.38 -4.44 -12.35
C GLY A 123 11.12 -2.95 -12.06
N ALA A 124 11.97 -2.38 -11.22
CA ALA A 124 11.82 -1.01 -10.72
C ALA A 124 12.24 0.08 -11.74
N GLY A 125 12.97 -0.30 -12.80
CA GLY A 125 13.55 0.63 -13.77
C GLY A 125 14.78 1.37 -13.24
N ALA A 126 15.44 2.13 -14.11
CA ALA A 126 16.72 2.77 -13.84
C ALA A 126 16.69 3.81 -12.70
N TYR A 127 15.53 4.42 -12.43
CA TYR A 127 15.36 5.40 -11.33
C TYR A 127 14.96 4.75 -10.02
N SER A 128 15.72 3.76 -9.57
CA SER A 128 15.43 3.01 -8.35
C SER A 128 16.68 2.85 -7.52
N ILE A 129 16.52 2.70 -6.20
CA ILE A 129 17.64 2.34 -5.33
C ILE A 129 18.13 0.92 -5.67
N ASP A 130 17.25 0.01 -6.09
CA ASP A 130 17.61 -1.33 -6.53
C ASP A 130 18.62 -1.30 -7.69
N ALA A 131 18.45 -0.40 -8.66
CA ALA A 131 19.41 -0.23 -9.77
C ALA A 131 20.78 0.30 -9.32
N LEU A 132 20.86 0.97 -8.16
CA LEU A 132 22.15 1.40 -7.59
C LEU A 132 22.86 0.26 -6.83
N LEU A 133 22.10 -0.71 -6.31
CA LEU A 133 22.60 -1.83 -5.51
C LEU A 133 22.95 -3.06 -6.35
N ALA A 134 22.29 -3.24 -7.49
CA ALA A 134 22.51 -4.32 -8.44
C ALA A 134 22.62 -3.75 -9.88
N PRO A 135 23.74 -3.09 -10.22
CA PRO A 135 23.95 -2.49 -11.53
C PRO A 135 24.08 -3.51 -12.67
#